data_AF-A0A1G3GTH2-F1
#
_entry.id   AF-A0A1G3GTH2-F1
#
_cell.length_a   1.000
_cell.length_b   1.000
_cell.length_c   1.000
_cell.angle_alpha   90.00
_cell.angle_beta   90.00
_cell.angle_gamma   90.00
#
_symmetry.space_group_name_H-M   'P 1'
#
loop_
_entity.id
_entity.type
_entity.pdbx_description
1 polymer ?
#
loop_
_entity_poly.entity_id
_entity_poly.type
_entity_poly.pdbx_seq_one_letter_code
_entity_poly.pdbx_strand_id
1 'polypeptide(L)'
;MSLTDLLLAQLADPFRIGLLIALFITMLRTQTATGIWAPLAAGAVFVAVIIPSTLTQGTQAVPLAQAIGVGIVADVILLAIILAAWNAFKRVRG
;
A
#
# COMPACT_ATOMS: atom_id res chain seq x y z
N MET A 1 3.02 14.67 16.04
CA MET A 1 3.13 14.60 14.56
C MET A 1 1.76 14.88 13.96
N SER A 2 1.67 15.69 12.90
CA SER A 2 0.39 15.97 12.25
C SER A 2 -0.07 14.78 11.39
N LEU A 3 -1.34 14.75 10.99
CA LEU A 3 -1.86 13.74 10.07
C LEU A 3 -1.13 13.77 8.71
N THR A 4 -0.77 14.97 8.26
CA THR A 4 -0.02 15.16 7.01
C THR A 4 1.39 14.60 7.12
N ASP A 5 2.09 14.86 8.23
CA ASP A 5 3.44 14.31 8.45
C ASP A 5 3.41 12.77 8.49
N LEU A 6 2.40 12.21 9.18
CA LEU A 6 2.21 10.77 9.25
C LEU A 6 1.92 10.17 7.87
N LEU A 7 1.09 10.82 7.06
CA LEU A 7 0.80 10.39 5.70
C LEU A 7 2.06 10.42 4.83
N LEU A 8 2.82 11.51 4.87
CA LEU A 8 4.08 11.64 4.11
C LEU A 8 5.11 10.59 4.53
N ALA A 9 5.24 10.35 5.84
CA ALA A 9 6.14 9.31 6.36
C ALA A 9 5.74 7.91 5.88
N GLN A 10 4.45 7.60 5.85
CA GLN A 10 3.96 6.31 5.37
C GLN A 10 4.05 6.19 3.84
N LEU A 11 3.85 7.26 3.08
CA LEU A 11 4.04 7.29 1.62
C LEU A 11 5.50 7.08 1.23
N ALA A 12 6.44 7.56 2.04
CA ALA A 12 7.87 7.44 1.80
C ALA A 12 8.48 6.14 2.38
N ASP A 13 7.67 5.26 2.98
CA ASP A 13 8.15 4.01 3.57
C ASP A 13 8.58 3.01 2.46
N PRO A 14 9.88 2.69 2.34
CA PRO A 14 10.37 1.81 1.28
C PRO A 14 9.87 0.38 1.44
N PHE A 15 9.64 -0.09 2.67
CA PHE A 15 9.15 -1.44 2.92
C PHE A 15 7.71 -1.60 2.44
N ARG A 16 6.86 -0.61 2.78
CA ARG A 16 5.48 -0.54 2.29
C ARG A 16 5.42 -0.52 0.77
N ILE A 17 6.21 0.35 0.14
CA ILE A 17 6.28 0.44 -1.33
C ILE A 17 6.66 -0.93 -1.93
N GLY A 18 7.69 -1.58 -1.38
CA GLY A 18 8.11 -2.91 -1.81
C GLY A 18 7.01 -3.96 -1.69
N LEU A 19 6.27 -3.99 -0.57
CA LEU A 19 5.16 -4.91 -0.37
C LEU A 19 4.01 -4.66 -1.33
N LEU A 20 3.64 -3.41 -1.59
CA LEU A 20 2.56 -3.08 -2.53
C LEU A 20 2.94 -3.41 -3.98
N ILE A 21 4.22 -3.25 -4.35
CA ILE A 21 4.72 -3.69 -5.65
C ILE A 21 4.65 -5.23 -5.75
N ALA A 22 5.08 -5.95 -4.73
CA ALA A 22 5.01 -7.41 -4.69
C ALA A 22 3.55 -7.91 -4.76
N LEU A 23 2.64 -7.26 -4.05
CA LEU A 23 1.21 -7.49 -4.10
C LEU A 23 0.66 -7.27 -5.51
N PHE A 24 1.03 -6.15 -6.14
CA PHE A 24 0.62 -5.84 -7.50
C PHE A 24 1.11 -6.88 -8.51
N ILE A 25 2.37 -7.30 -8.43
CA ILE A 25 2.92 -8.37 -9.28
C ILE A 25 2.18 -9.69 -9.05
N THR A 26 1.88 -10.00 -7.79
CA THR A 26 1.12 -11.21 -7.43
C THR A 26 -0.29 -11.17 -8.01
N MET A 27 -0.95 -10.01 -7.97
CA MET A 27 -2.24 -9.79 -8.61
C MET A 27 -2.14 -10.02 -10.12
N LEU A 28 -1.11 -9.51 -10.81
CA LEU A 28 -0.94 -9.77 -12.25
C LEU A 28 -0.87 -11.27 -12.59
N ARG A 29 -0.31 -12.08 -11.69
CA ARG A 29 -0.20 -13.54 -11.85
C ARG A 29 -1.48 -14.30 -11.51
N THR A 30 -2.37 -13.73 -10.70
CA THR A 30 -3.57 -14.41 -10.17
C THR A 30 -4.88 -13.80 -10.66
N GLN A 31 -4.84 -12.70 -11.40
CA GLN A 31 -6.00 -11.94 -11.86
C GLN A 31 -7.02 -12.76 -12.67
N THR A 32 -6.60 -13.86 -13.31
CA THR A 32 -7.51 -14.76 -14.05
C THR A 32 -8.44 -15.55 -13.14
N ALA A 33 -8.02 -15.82 -11.90
CA ALA A 33 -8.79 -16.58 -10.92
C ALA A 33 -9.52 -15.68 -9.91
N THR A 34 -8.87 -14.61 -9.45
CA THR A 34 -9.39 -13.76 -8.34
C THR A 34 -9.80 -12.35 -8.77
N GLY A 35 -9.56 -11.99 -10.03
CA GLY A 35 -9.72 -10.61 -10.50
C GLY A 35 -8.64 -9.68 -9.94
N ILE A 36 -8.77 -8.39 -10.24
CA ILE A 36 -7.78 -7.37 -9.87
C ILE A 36 -8.06 -6.83 -8.46
N TRP A 37 -9.32 -6.53 -8.15
CA TRP A 37 -9.66 -5.73 -6.97
C TRP A 37 -9.57 -6.48 -5.64
N ALA A 38 -9.98 -7.76 -5.61
CA ALA A 38 -9.95 -8.56 -4.40
C ALA A 38 -8.54 -8.69 -3.78
N PRO A 39 -7.49 -9.11 -4.52
CA PRO A 39 -6.14 -9.21 -3.95
C PRO A 39 -5.58 -7.84 -3.57
N LEU A 40 -5.79 -6.79 -4.38
CA LEU A 40 -5.27 -5.46 -4.07
C LEU A 40 -5.89 -4.87 -2.79
N ALA A 41 -7.21 -4.96 -2.62
CA ALA A 41 -7.88 -4.44 -1.44
C ALA A 41 -7.48 -5.22 -0.18
N ALA A 42 -7.46 -6.56 -0.24
CA ALA A 42 -7.06 -7.39 0.88
C ALA A 42 -5.60 -7.13 1.29
N GLY A 43 -4.70 -7.06 0.31
CA GLY A 43 -3.29 -6.80 0.56
C GLY A 43 -3.01 -5.39 1.09
N ALA A 44 -3.70 -4.36 0.58
CA ALA A 44 -3.59 -3.01 1.12
C ALA A 44 -4.04 -2.95 2.60
N VAL A 45 -5.20 -3.53 2.93
CA VAL A 45 -5.66 -3.60 4.31
C VAL A 45 -4.67 -4.37 5.19
N PHE A 46 -4.13 -5.48 4.69
CA PHE A 46 -3.11 -6.24 5.39
C PHE A 46 -1.86 -5.39 5.68
N VAL A 47 -1.33 -4.68 4.69
CA VAL A 47 -0.15 -3.82 4.84
C VAL A 47 -0.41 -2.68 5.84
N ALA A 48 -1.55 -2.00 5.72
CA ALA A 48 -1.97 -0.93 6.62
C ALA A 48 -2.08 -1.38 8.09
N VAL A 49 -2.40 -2.65 8.34
CA VAL A 49 -2.51 -3.20 9.70
C VAL A 49 -1.19 -3.78 10.19
N ILE A 50 -0.50 -4.57 9.37
CA ILE A 50 0.67 -5.34 9.81
C ILE A 50 1.85 -4.44 10.16
N ILE A 51 2.11 -3.39 9.36
CA ILE A 51 3.24 -2.49 9.58
C ILE A 51 3.15 -1.82 10.96
N PRO A 52 2.06 -1.09 11.28
CA PRO A 52 1.99 -0.40 12.57
C PRO A 52 1.86 -1.34 13.76
N SER A 53 1.29 -2.55 13.58
CA SER A 53 1.11 -3.53 14.65
C SER A 53 2.36 -4.36 14.97
N THR A 54 3.33 -4.45 14.05
CA THR A 54 4.51 -5.33 14.23
C THR A 54 5.84 -4.62 14.10
N LEU A 55 5.98 -3.69 13.15
CA LEU A 55 7.28 -3.08 12.82
C LEU A 55 7.52 -1.78 13.58
N THR A 56 6.46 -1.08 13.96
CA THR A 56 6.55 0.20 14.68
C THR A 56 5.88 0.14 16.05
N GLN A 57 5.64 -1.07 16.55
CA GLN A 57 5.02 -1.25 17.86
C GLN A 57 5.94 -0.67 18.94
N GLY A 58 5.42 0.27 19.75
CA GLY A 58 6.18 0.93 20.82
C GLY A 58 7.04 2.14 20.38
N THR A 59 7.20 2.38 19.07
CA THR A 59 7.89 3.58 18.53
C THR A 59 6.92 4.62 17.97
N GLN A 60 5.64 4.25 17.83
CA GLN A 60 4.58 5.12 17.35
C GLN A 60 4.15 6.14 18.42
N ALA A 61 4.32 7.44 18.15
CA ALA A 61 3.76 8.50 18.99
C ALA A 61 2.29 8.83 18.67
N VAL A 62 1.61 7.96 17.92
CA VAL A 62 0.23 8.13 17.44
C VAL A 62 -0.57 6.86 17.76
N PRO A 63 -1.88 6.95 18.09
CA PRO A 63 -2.73 5.79 18.32
C PRO A 63 -2.74 4.82 17.12
N LEU A 64 -2.73 3.52 17.42
CA LEU A 64 -2.71 2.45 16.41
C LEU A 64 -3.82 2.59 15.36
N ALA A 65 -5.05 2.88 15.79
CA ALA A 65 -6.19 3.05 14.89
C ALA A 65 -5.98 4.19 13.87
N GLN A 66 -5.35 5.29 14.31
CA GLN A 66 -5.03 6.42 13.45
C GLN A 66 -3.89 6.06 12.48
N ALA A 67 -2.89 5.32 12.94
CA ALA A 67 -1.81 4.83 12.09
C ALA A 67 -2.32 3.91 10.96
N ILE A 68 -3.24 3.00 11.30
CA ILE A 68 -3.90 2.11 10.33
C ILE A 68 -4.75 2.92 9.35
N GLY A 69 -5.58 3.84 9.85
CA GLY A 69 -6.46 4.65 9.01
C GLY A 69 -5.68 5.48 7.98
N VAL A 70 -4.61 6.15 8.41
CA VAL A 70 -3.71 6.87 7.49
C VAL A 70 -2.99 5.90 6.56
N GLY A 71 -2.67 4.69 7.02
CA GLY A 71 -2.05 3.66 6.22
C GLY A 71 -2.90 3.17 5.08
N ILE A 72 -4.19 3.00 5.28
CA ILE A 72 -5.12 2.65 4.19
C ILE A 72 -5.10 3.74 3.11
N VAL A 73 -5.11 5.03 3.52
CA VAL A 73 -5.05 6.14 2.56
C VAL A 73 -3.73 6.13 1.79
N ALA A 74 -2.59 5.94 2.47
CA ALA A 74 -1.29 5.83 1.84
C ALA A 74 -1.21 4.66 0.84
N ASP A 75 -1.74 3.50 1.22
CA ASP A 75 -1.71 2.30 0.37
C ASP A 75 -2.56 2.49 -0.88
N VAL A 76 -3.73 3.11 -0.77
CA VAL A 76 -4.58 3.45 -1.92
C VAL A 76 -3.86 4.40 -2.88
N ILE A 77 -3.19 5.44 -2.37
CA ILE A 77 -2.41 6.38 -3.18
C ILE A 77 -1.27 5.65 -3.91
N LEU A 78 -0.50 4.84 -3.19
CA LEU A 78 0.62 4.09 -3.76
C LEU A 78 0.14 3.09 -4.82
N LEU A 79 -0.94 2.35 -4.56
CA LEU A 79 -1.52 1.43 -5.54
C LEU A 79 -2.03 2.17 -6.79
N ALA A 80 -2.65 3.34 -6.63
CA ALA A 80 -3.06 4.17 -7.76
C ALA A 80 -1.86 4.58 -8.62
N ILE A 81 -0.74 4.97 -7.99
CA ILE A 81 0.52 5.30 -8.69
C ILE A 81 1.07 4.08 -9.44
N ILE A 82 1.13 2.92 -8.78
CA ILE A 82 1.62 1.67 -9.38
C ILE A 82 0.78 1.28 -10.60
N LEU A 83 -0.54 1.34 -10.47
CA LEU A 83 -1.48 1.04 -11.56
C LEU A 83 -1.34 2.04 -12.72
N ALA A 84 -1.20 3.33 -12.41
CA ALA A 84 -0.99 4.36 -13.42
C ALA A 84 0.32 4.15 -14.19
N ALA A 85 1.42 3.87 -13.47
CA ALA A 85 2.72 3.57 -14.05
C ALA A 85 2.66 2.33 -14.96
N TRP A 86 1.97 1.27 -14.50
CA TRP A 86 1.79 0.05 -15.29
C TRP A 86 0.96 0.28 -16.56
N ASN A 87 -0.13 1.04 -16.47
CA ASN A 87 -0.96 1.36 -17.62
C ASN A 87 -0.20 2.22 -18.64
N ALA A 88 0.58 3.20 -18.17
CA ALA A 88 1.46 4.00 -19.03
C ALA A 88 2.51 3.12 -19.71
N PHE A 89 3.14 2.21 -18.97
CA PHE A 89 4.12 1.27 -19.49
C PHE A 89 3.54 0.34 -20.56
N LYS A 90 2.35 -0.23 -20.33
CA LYS A 90 1.63 -1.05 -21.31
C LYS A 90 1.33 -0.27 -22.59
N ARG A 91 0.98 1.02 -22.48
CA ARG A 91 0.70 1.88 -23.63
C ARG A 91 1.95 2.17 -24.46
N VAL A 92 3.11 2.33 -23.81
CA VAL A 92 4.39 2.58 -24.50
C VAL A 92 4.98 1.31 -25.12
N ARG A 93 4.76 0.16 -24.49
CA ARG A 93 5.22 -1.16 -24.97
C ARG A 93 4.28 -1.84 -25.97
N GLY A 94 3.33 -1.09 -26.55
CA GLY A 94 2.30 -1.59 -27.48
C GLY A 94 2.76 -2.72 -28.39
#